data_AF-A0A3L7SUY1-F1
#
_entry.id   AF-A0A3L7SUY1-F1
#
_cell.length_a   1.000
_cell.length_b   1.000
_cell.length_c   1.000
_cell.angle_alpha   90.00
_cell.angle_beta   90.00
_cell.angle_gamma   90.00
#
_symmetry.space_group_name_H-M   'P 1'
#
loop_
_entity.id
_entity.type
_entity.pdbx_description
1 polymer ?
#
loop_
_entity_poly.entity_id
_entity_poly.type
_entity_poly.pdbx_seq_one_letter_code
_entity_poly.pdbx_strand_id
1 'polypeptide(L)'
;MDLSVANLVRQAFKDLHTQHHNHLAIPQQASVEPHMALNSLALEPQLAWQATLEVLPAFAQTRFTPPENWPAWIECLPPTGWLLHALGEFPQRLAMDSVLEGDTASPTLADTPPLPQGNSPADHLLAASLLRQAGQLENAAARLNLVSEPAWTDCITSERAALQWQQGNYSAAEKLWLSCQPSPGTLYNRALARRIAGDNTQASTLFNQAAAAWTETSPWHHLARVCELVI
;
A
#
# COMPACT_ATOMS: atom_id res chain seq x y z
N MET A 1 -5.35 7.70 -34.27
CA MET A 1 -6.06 7.08 -33.13
C MET A 1 -5.14 5.97 -32.66
N ASP A 2 -4.41 6.20 -31.57
CA ASP A 2 -3.29 5.34 -31.17
C ASP A 2 -3.82 4.21 -30.27
N LEU A 3 -4.00 3.04 -30.87
CA LEU A 3 -4.55 1.84 -30.22
C LEU A 3 -3.42 1.10 -29.48
N SER A 4 -2.92 1.70 -28.40
CA SER A 4 -2.06 0.97 -27.47
C SER A 4 -2.90 0.02 -26.62
N VAL A 5 -2.32 -1.12 -26.23
CA VAL A 5 -2.95 -2.10 -25.33
C VAL A 5 -3.37 -1.43 -24.01
N ALA A 6 -2.56 -0.49 -23.50
CA ALA A 6 -2.89 0.29 -22.30
C ALA A 6 -4.17 1.13 -22.48
N ASN A 7 -4.37 1.76 -23.65
CA ASN A 7 -5.59 2.53 -23.93
C ASN A 7 -6.82 1.62 -24.02
N LEU A 8 -6.68 0.43 -24.61
CA LEU A 8 -7.76 -0.56 -24.69
C LEU A 8 -8.13 -1.13 -23.32
N VAL A 9 -7.15 -1.43 -22.48
CA VAL A 9 -7.38 -1.89 -21.09
C VAL A 9 -8.07 -0.79 -20.28
N ARG A 10 -7.57 0.46 -20.37
CA ARG A 10 -8.17 1.62 -19.69
C ARG A 10 -9.62 1.87 -20.14
N GLN A 11 -9.89 1.75 -21.43
CA GLN A 11 -11.24 1.91 -21.97
C GLN A 11 -12.16 0.76 -21.52
N ALA A 12 -11.69 -0.49 -21.58
CA ALA A 12 -12.46 -1.64 -21.13
C ALA A 12 -12.81 -1.56 -19.65
N PHE A 13 -11.89 -1.12 -18.79
CA PHE A 13 -12.17 -0.92 -17.36
C PHE A 13 -13.17 0.21 -17.12
N LYS A 14 -13.05 1.34 -17.83
CA LYS A 14 -14.04 2.44 -17.75
C LYS A 14 -15.43 2.01 -18.19
N ASP A 15 -15.52 1.24 -19.27
CA ASP A 15 -16.78 0.76 -19.81
C ASP A 15 -17.45 -0.26 -18.87
N LEU A 16 -16.66 -1.17 -18.28
CA LEU A 16 -17.15 -2.14 -17.30
C LEU A 16 -17.69 -1.45 -16.03
N HIS A 17 -16.97 -0.44 -15.53
CA HIS A 17 -17.36 0.34 -14.37
C HIS A 17 -18.66 1.14 -14.64
N THR A 18 -18.76 1.76 -15.82
CA THR A 18 -19.97 2.49 -16.25
C THR A 18 -21.17 1.57 -16.39
N GLN A 19 -20.98 0.37 -16.95
CA GLN A 19 -22.05 -0.63 -17.07
C GLN A 19 -22.52 -1.14 -15.69
N HIS A 20 -21.61 -1.33 -14.75
CA HIS A 20 -21.93 -1.78 -13.39
C HIS A 20 -22.80 -0.74 -12.65
N HIS A 21 -22.48 0.55 -12.76
CA HIS A 21 -23.28 1.62 -12.18
C HIS A 21 -24.64 1.81 -12.86
N ASN A 22 -24.71 1.67 -14.18
CA ASN A 22 -25.98 1.80 -14.92
C ASN A 22 -26.95 0.64 -14.65
N HIS A 23 -26.45 -0.56 -14.33
CA HIS A 23 -27.31 -1.69 -13.96
C HIS A 23 -27.94 -1.59 -12.57
N LEU A 24 -27.46 -0.68 -11.71
CA LEU A 24 -28.05 -0.40 -10.39
C LEU A 24 -29.18 0.64 -10.43
N ALA A 25 -29.47 1.24 -11.58
CA ALA A 25 -30.46 2.31 -11.74
C ALA A 25 -31.85 1.84 -12.22
N ILE A 26 -32.20 0.56 -12.05
CA ILE A 26 -33.56 0.06 -12.32
C ILE A 26 -34.34 0.05 -10.99
N PRO A 27 -35.41 0.86 -10.84
CA PRO A 27 -36.19 0.86 -9.61
C PRO A 27 -37.12 -0.36 -9.59
N GLN A 28 -36.71 -1.44 -8.93
CA GLN A 28 -37.66 -2.43 -8.44
C GLN A 28 -37.79 -2.26 -6.92
N GLN A 29 -39.00 -1.89 -6.49
CA GLN A 29 -39.46 -2.04 -5.11
C GLN A 29 -39.48 -3.53 -4.76
N ALA A 30 -38.33 -4.06 -4.36
CA ALA A 30 -38.20 -5.30 -3.64
C ALA A 30 -37.49 -4.96 -2.34
N SER A 31 -37.96 -5.53 -1.23
CA SER A 31 -37.35 -5.44 0.09
C SER A 31 -35.83 -5.46 -0.02
N VAL A 32 -35.21 -4.31 0.19
CA VAL A 32 -33.75 -4.20 0.21
C VAL A 32 -33.32 -4.82 1.53
N GLU A 33 -33.11 -6.14 1.53
CA GLU A 33 -32.02 -6.64 2.35
C GLU A 33 -30.81 -5.80 1.95
N PRO A 34 -30.15 -5.10 2.88
CA PRO A 34 -28.90 -4.46 2.54
C PRO A 34 -28.01 -5.60 2.08
N HIS A 35 -27.83 -5.71 0.76
CA HIS A 35 -26.72 -6.44 0.21
C HIS A 35 -25.51 -5.76 0.83
N MET A 36 -25.01 -6.31 1.95
CA MET A 36 -23.66 -6.03 2.40
C MET A 36 -22.84 -6.13 1.14
N ALA A 37 -22.18 -5.03 0.78
CA ALA A 37 -21.36 -4.99 -0.40
C ALA A 37 -20.38 -6.17 -0.31
N LEU A 38 -20.71 -7.25 -1.01
CA LEU A 38 -19.91 -8.46 -1.21
C LEU A 38 -18.68 -8.16 -2.08
N ASN A 39 -18.28 -6.88 -2.13
CA ASN A 39 -17.05 -6.39 -2.72
C ASN A 39 -15.92 -6.32 -1.70
N SER A 40 -16.16 -6.64 -0.43
CA SER A 40 -15.06 -7.01 0.47
C SER A 40 -14.67 -8.44 0.14
N LEU A 41 -13.73 -8.62 -0.80
CA LEU A 41 -12.90 -9.81 -0.78
C LEU A 41 -12.34 -9.89 0.64
N ALA A 42 -12.74 -10.91 1.40
CA ALA A 42 -12.25 -11.09 2.76
C ALA A 42 -10.71 -11.09 2.69
N LEU A 43 -10.10 -10.09 3.33
CA LEU A 43 -8.66 -9.94 3.37
C LEU A 43 -8.11 -11.10 4.19
N GLU A 44 -7.57 -12.11 3.51
CA GLU A 44 -7.03 -13.28 4.20
C GLU A 44 -5.82 -12.83 5.05
N PRO A 45 -5.89 -12.93 6.39
CA PRO A 45 -4.90 -12.30 7.28
C PRO A 45 -3.49 -12.83 7.08
N GLN A 46 -3.32 -14.11 6.72
CA GLN A 46 -2.00 -14.71 6.53
C GLN A 46 -1.33 -14.21 5.24
N LEU A 47 -2.07 -14.06 4.15
CA LEU A 47 -1.62 -13.48 2.88
C LEU A 47 -1.30 -12.00 3.04
N ALA A 48 -2.13 -11.25 3.80
CA ALA A 48 -1.84 -9.85 4.12
C ALA A 48 -0.55 -9.73 4.93
N TRP A 49 -0.32 -10.64 5.88
CA TRP A 49 0.91 -10.69 6.66
C TRP A 49 2.13 -11.03 5.80
N GLN A 50 2.03 -12.05 4.92
CA GLN A 50 3.11 -12.40 4.01
C GLN A 50 3.48 -11.23 3.09
N ALA A 51 2.48 -10.56 2.50
CA ALA A 51 2.70 -9.38 1.67
C ALA A 51 3.34 -8.23 2.47
N THR A 52 2.95 -8.04 3.73
CA THR A 52 3.56 -7.06 4.63
C THR A 52 5.05 -7.34 4.85
N LEU A 53 5.43 -8.61 5.01
CA LEU A 53 6.82 -9.01 5.24
C LEU A 53 7.70 -8.91 3.99
N GLU A 54 7.13 -9.00 2.78
CA GLU A 54 7.88 -8.79 1.53
C GLU A 54 8.49 -7.38 1.43
N VAL A 55 8.02 -6.44 2.27
CA VAL A 55 8.60 -5.11 2.39
C VAL A 55 10.00 -5.13 2.97
N LEU A 56 10.31 -6.16 3.74
CA LEU A 56 11.56 -6.30 4.46
C LEU A 56 12.60 -7.10 3.67
N PRO A 57 13.90 -6.80 3.84
CA PRO A 57 14.95 -7.64 3.31
C PRO A 57 14.88 -9.05 3.91
N ALA A 58 15.32 -10.07 3.17
CA ALA A 58 15.16 -11.48 3.54
C ALA A 58 15.67 -11.83 4.95
N PHE A 59 16.79 -11.23 5.39
CA PHE A 59 17.34 -11.47 6.74
C PHE A 59 16.42 -10.97 7.88
N ALA A 60 15.51 -10.04 7.58
CA ALA A 60 14.62 -9.42 8.55
C ALA A 60 13.24 -10.08 8.57
N GLN A 61 12.81 -10.75 7.50
CA GLN A 61 11.45 -11.32 7.38
C GLN A 61 11.11 -12.31 8.50
N THR A 62 12.07 -13.13 8.94
CA THR A 62 11.87 -14.12 10.01
C THR A 62 11.88 -13.52 11.42
N ARG A 63 12.14 -12.21 11.56
CA ARG A 63 12.22 -11.52 12.85
C ARG A 63 10.87 -10.95 13.31
N PHE A 64 9.83 -11.07 12.48
CA PHE A 64 8.50 -10.53 12.75
C PHE A 64 7.48 -11.65 12.85
N THR A 65 6.57 -11.51 13.80
CA THR A 65 5.37 -12.34 13.91
C THR A 65 4.14 -11.45 13.87
N PRO A 66 3.01 -11.92 13.32
CA PRO A 66 1.79 -11.13 13.32
C PRO A 66 1.40 -10.84 14.78
N PRO A 67 0.99 -9.60 15.11
CA PRO A 67 0.61 -9.25 16.47
C PRO A 67 -0.70 -9.94 16.87
N GLU A 68 -0.95 -10.00 18.18
CA GLU A 68 -2.25 -10.44 18.70
C GLU A 68 -3.37 -9.57 18.12
N ASN A 69 -4.49 -10.19 17.71
CA ASN A 69 -5.62 -9.52 17.03
C ASN A 69 -5.34 -8.99 15.62
N TRP A 70 -4.26 -9.42 14.95
CA TRP A 70 -4.02 -9.08 13.54
C TRP A 70 -5.24 -9.30 12.62
N PRO A 71 -5.97 -10.44 12.66
CA PRO A 71 -7.15 -10.63 11.81
C PRO A 71 -8.22 -9.53 11.99
N ALA A 72 -8.55 -9.19 13.24
CA ALA A 72 -9.54 -8.15 13.54
C ALA A 72 -9.08 -6.76 13.09
N TRP A 73 -7.77 -6.47 13.21
CA TRP A 73 -7.19 -5.24 12.69
C TRP A 73 -7.36 -5.15 11.18
N ILE A 74 -7.05 -6.22 10.45
CA ILE A 74 -7.14 -6.31 8.99
C ILE A 74 -8.58 -6.07 8.50
N GLU A 75 -9.58 -6.66 9.17
CA GLU A 75 -11.00 -6.48 8.83
C GLU A 75 -11.47 -5.03 8.97
N CYS A 76 -10.84 -4.26 9.87
CA CYS A 76 -11.16 -2.85 10.03
C CYS A 76 -10.50 -1.97 8.98
N LEU A 77 -9.44 -2.41 8.29
CA LEU A 77 -8.73 -1.56 7.35
C LEU A 77 -9.59 -1.28 6.11
N PRO A 78 -9.80 0.00 5.74
CA PRO A 78 -10.59 0.28 4.58
C PRO A 78 -9.70 0.12 3.33
N PRO A 79 -10.33 -0.07 2.17
CA PRO A 79 -9.65 0.08 0.90
C PRO A 79 -9.02 1.48 0.77
N THR A 80 -7.91 1.59 0.05
CA THR A 80 -7.24 2.88 -0.25
C THR A 80 -6.68 2.86 -1.67
N GLY A 81 -6.49 4.04 -2.26
CA GLY A 81 -5.97 4.19 -3.61
C GLY A 81 -4.48 3.86 -3.69
N TRP A 82 -3.66 4.86 -3.96
CA TRP A 82 -2.22 4.69 -4.19
C TRP A 82 -1.45 4.22 -2.94
N LEU A 83 -1.43 2.89 -2.74
CA LEU A 83 -0.73 2.21 -1.65
C LEU A 83 0.78 2.35 -1.77
N LEU A 84 1.45 2.67 -0.66
CA LEU A 84 2.89 2.56 -0.54
C LEU A 84 3.33 1.13 -0.31
N HIS A 85 4.53 0.79 -0.78
CA HIS A 85 5.26 -0.38 -0.33
C HIS A 85 5.99 -0.06 0.99
N ALA A 86 5.28 -0.29 2.10
CA ALA A 86 5.74 -0.03 3.46
C ALA A 86 5.15 -1.08 4.42
N LEU A 87 5.77 -1.30 5.58
CA LEU A 87 5.32 -2.28 6.57
C LEU A 87 3.88 -1.93 7.01
N GLY A 88 3.04 -2.93 7.25
CA GLY A 88 1.61 -2.76 7.52
C GLY A 88 0.75 -2.44 6.29
N GLU A 89 1.34 -2.16 5.13
CA GLU A 89 0.63 -2.06 3.85
C GLU A 89 0.65 -3.40 3.13
N PHE A 90 -0.38 -3.67 2.34
CA PHE A 90 -0.44 -4.88 1.52
C PHE A 90 -1.37 -4.67 0.32
N PRO A 91 -1.06 -5.28 -0.85
CA PRO A 91 -1.74 -4.96 -2.12
C PRO A 91 -3.25 -5.21 -2.13
N GLN A 92 -3.75 -6.12 -1.31
CA GLN A 92 -5.16 -6.48 -1.26
C GLN A 92 -6.06 -5.33 -0.76
N ARG A 93 -5.49 -4.27 -0.16
CA ARG A 93 -6.22 -3.04 0.23
C ARG A 93 -6.46 -2.08 -0.93
N LEU A 94 -5.98 -2.37 -2.13
CA LEU A 94 -6.11 -1.49 -3.28
C LEU A 94 -7.59 -1.27 -3.64
N ALA A 95 -8.04 -0.02 -3.59
CA ALA A 95 -9.30 0.44 -4.15
C ALA A 95 -9.06 0.96 -5.57
N MET A 96 -9.46 0.18 -6.59
CA MET A 96 -9.23 0.54 -7.98
C MET A 96 -9.87 1.89 -8.36
N ASP A 97 -11.08 2.16 -7.86
CA ASP A 97 -11.78 3.41 -8.14
C ASP A 97 -10.97 4.62 -7.63
N SER A 98 -10.44 4.53 -6.40
CA SER A 98 -9.54 5.55 -5.83
C SER A 98 -8.26 5.73 -6.66
N VAL A 99 -7.68 4.65 -7.18
CA VAL A 99 -6.50 4.73 -8.06
C VAL A 99 -6.81 5.49 -9.35
N LEU A 100 -7.95 5.21 -9.98
CA LEU A 100 -8.39 5.83 -11.23
C LEU A 100 -8.78 7.30 -11.05
N GLU A 101 -9.37 7.65 -9.91
CA GLU A 101 -9.72 9.02 -9.53
C GLU A 101 -8.50 9.82 -9.04
N GLY A 102 -7.39 9.15 -8.75
CA GLY A 102 -6.18 9.79 -8.23
C GLY A 102 -6.26 10.12 -6.73
N ASP A 103 -7.19 9.49 -6.01
CA ASP A 103 -7.33 9.68 -4.58
C ASP A 103 -6.20 8.95 -3.83
N THR A 104 -5.58 9.69 -2.91
CA THR A 104 -4.50 9.23 -2.04
C THR A 104 -4.96 9.10 -0.60
N ALA A 105 -6.28 9.08 -0.37
CA ALA A 105 -6.91 9.05 0.93
C ALA A 105 -6.16 8.15 1.91
N SER A 106 -5.65 8.77 2.97
CA SER A 106 -5.05 8.07 4.10
C SER A 106 -6.18 7.58 4.99
N PRO A 107 -6.38 6.26 5.09
CA PRO A 107 -7.40 5.78 5.98
C PRO A 107 -6.94 5.90 7.43
N THR A 108 -7.73 6.59 8.23
CA THR A 108 -7.57 6.59 9.69
C THR A 108 -8.41 5.47 10.26
N LEU A 109 -7.84 4.72 11.20
CA LEU A 109 -8.48 3.56 11.80
C LEU A 109 -8.49 3.60 13.30
N ALA A 110 -9.17 2.60 13.87
CA ALA A 110 -9.42 2.43 15.29
C ALA A 110 -8.28 2.94 16.16
N ASP A 111 -8.64 3.63 17.25
CA ASP A 111 -7.72 4.36 18.12
C ASP A 111 -6.60 3.52 18.72
N THR A 112 -6.70 2.18 18.70
CA THR A 112 -5.71 1.29 19.32
C THR A 112 -5.24 0.19 18.35
N PRO A 113 -4.07 0.34 17.71
CA PRO A 113 -3.49 -0.71 16.89
C PRO A 113 -2.98 -1.90 17.74
N PRO A 114 -2.89 -3.11 17.16
CA PRO A 114 -2.38 -4.31 17.84
C PRO A 114 -0.84 -4.26 17.97
N LEU A 115 -0.34 -3.54 18.97
CA LEU A 115 1.11 -3.36 19.13
C LEU A 115 1.79 -4.66 19.60
N PRO A 116 2.98 -4.99 19.05
CA PRO A 116 3.79 -6.09 19.57
C PRO A 116 4.24 -5.79 21.01
N GLN A 117 4.29 -6.83 21.85
CA GLN A 117 4.70 -6.72 23.26
C GLN A 117 6.22 -6.79 23.47
N GLY A 118 6.98 -7.15 22.43
CA GLY A 118 8.43 -7.25 22.49
C GLY A 118 9.14 -5.89 22.44
N ASN A 119 10.45 -5.92 22.63
CA ASN A 119 11.33 -4.74 22.64
C ASN A 119 12.54 -4.89 21.73
N SER A 120 12.44 -5.76 20.72
CA SER A 120 13.47 -5.91 19.69
C SER A 120 13.37 -4.77 18.65
N PRO A 121 14.43 -4.55 17.83
CA PRO A 121 14.34 -3.71 16.64
C PRO A 121 13.13 -4.00 15.75
N ALA A 122 12.81 -5.28 15.58
CA ALA A 122 11.69 -5.72 14.77
C ALA A 122 10.36 -5.30 15.41
N ASP A 123 10.20 -5.50 16.71
CA ASP A 123 9.00 -5.08 17.44
C ASP A 123 8.79 -3.57 17.35
N HIS A 124 9.85 -2.78 17.49
CA HIS A 124 9.77 -1.32 17.33
C HIS A 124 9.41 -0.89 15.91
N LEU A 125 9.95 -1.54 14.88
CA LEU A 125 9.62 -1.24 13.49
C LEU A 125 8.16 -1.60 13.17
N LEU A 126 7.69 -2.76 13.62
CA LEU A 126 6.30 -3.18 13.45
C LEU A 126 5.33 -2.29 14.24
N ALA A 127 5.68 -1.95 15.48
CA ALA A 127 4.89 -1.00 16.26
C ALA A 127 4.79 0.35 15.53
N ALA A 128 5.90 0.85 14.98
CA ALA A 128 5.91 2.10 14.24
C ALA A 128 4.99 2.05 13.01
N SER A 129 5.01 0.95 12.25
CA SER A 129 4.17 0.82 11.05
C SER A 129 2.68 0.73 11.38
N LEU A 130 2.31 0.01 12.44
CA LEU A 130 0.92 -0.09 12.88
C LEU A 130 0.41 1.23 13.46
N LEU A 131 1.23 1.95 14.21
CA LEU A 131 0.92 3.31 14.68
C LEU A 131 0.75 4.27 13.50
N ARG A 132 1.60 4.16 12.48
CA ARG A 132 1.50 4.94 11.24
C ARG A 132 0.17 4.66 10.54
N GLN A 133 -0.18 3.39 10.36
CA GLN A 133 -1.45 2.97 9.76
C GLN A 133 -2.67 3.44 10.56
N ALA A 134 -2.57 3.53 11.89
CA ALA A 134 -3.59 4.11 12.76
C ALA A 134 -3.63 5.65 12.76
N GLY A 135 -2.76 6.32 12.00
CA GLY A 135 -2.66 7.78 11.98
C GLY A 135 -1.94 8.40 13.19
N GLN A 136 -1.37 7.60 14.09
CA GLN A 136 -0.61 8.05 15.25
C GLN A 136 0.85 8.35 14.88
N LEU A 137 1.04 9.34 14.01
CA LEU A 137 2.32 9.59 13.33
C LEU A 137 3.46 9.97 14.29
N GLU A 138 3.16 10.72 15.35
CA GLU A 138 4.14 11.10 16.37
C GLU A 138 4.62 9.88 17.17
N ASN A 139 3.69 9.01 17.58
CA ASN A 139 4.00 7.78 18.29
C ASN A 139 4.82 6.83 17.39
N ALA A 140 4.46 6.75 16.11
CA ALA A 140 5.22 5.98 15.11
C ALA A 140 6.66 6.49 14.98
N ALA A 141 6.85 7.80 14.85
CA ALA A 141 8.17 8.41 14.79
C ALA A 141 9.00 8.16 16.06
N ALA A 142 8.38 8.24 17.24
CA ALA A 142 9.03 7.93 18.51
C ALA A 142 9.52 6.48 18.57
N ARG A 143 8.73 5.52 18.06
CA ARG A 143 9.13 4.10 17.98
C ARG A 143 10.33 3.89 17.06
N LEU A 144 10.38 4.55 15.89
CA LEU A 144 11.52 4.42 14.97
C LEU A 144 12.85 4.90 15.58
N ASN A 145 12.81 5.84 16.52
CA ASN A 145 14.01 6.34 17.20
C ASN A 145 14.60 5.34 18.22
N LEU A 146 13.85 4.29 18.58
CA LEU A 146 14.33 3.23 19.47
C LEU A 146 15.17 2.18 18.73
N VAL A 147 15.21 2.22 17.39
CA VAL A 147 16.01 1.30 16.58
C VAL A 147 17.32 1.97 16.17
N SER A 148 18.45 1.44 16.63
CA SER A 148 19.79 2.00 16.38
C SER A 148 20.77 1.04 15.69
N GLU A 149 20.35 -0.19 15.44
CA GLU A 149 21.20 -1.22 14.82
C GLU A 149 21.45 -0.92 13.33
N PRO A 150 22.72 -0.90 12.86
CA PRO A 150 23.06 -0.57 11.46
C PRO A 150 22.39 -1.47 10.41
N ALA A 151 22.13 -2.73 10.75
CA ALA A 151 21.46 -3.67 9.84
C ALA A 151 20.06 -3.20 9.43
N TRP A 152 19.42 -2.33 10.22
CA TRP A 152 18.05 -1.86 9.99
C TRP A 152 17.97 -0.47 9.37
N THR A 153 19.10 0.17 9.07
CA THR A 153 19.13 1.58 8.63
C THR A 153 18.24 1.84 7.41
N ASP A 154 18.27 0.98 6.40
CA ASP A 154 17.43 1.14 5.20
C ASP A 154 15.94 0.92 5.50
N CYS A 155 15.59 -0.05 6.36
CA CYS A 155 14.21 -0.28 6.79
C CYS A 155 13.66 0.93 7.56
N ILE A 156 14.43 1.45 8.51
CA ILE A 156 14.06 2.64 9.29
C ILE A 156 13.91 3.86 8.37
N THR A 157 14.83 4.04 7.42
CA THR A 157 14.80 5.15 6.47
C THR A 157 13.58 5.06 5.55
N SER A 158 13.25 3.86 5.09
CA SER A 158 12.04 3.61 4.28
C SER A 158 10.76 3.87 5.08
N GLU A 159 10.67 3.47 6.34
CA GLU A 159 9.51 3.79 7.18
C GLU A 159 9.41 5.28 7.55
N ARG A 160 10.53 5.96 7.75
CA ARG A 160 10.55 7.43 7.90
C ARG A 160 10.02 8.11 6.63
N ALA A 161 10.36 7.59 5.46
CA ALA A 161 9.81 8.09 4.20
C ALA A 161 8.30 7.86 4.10
N ALA A 162 7.81 6.68 4.52
CA ALA A 162 6.37 6.41 4.59
C ALA A 162 5.64 7.36 5.57
N LEU A 163 6.24 7.71 6.70
CA LEU A 163 5.69 8.74 7.61
C LEU A 163 5.62 10.11 6.94
N GLN A 164 6.68 10.53 6.23
CA GLN A 164 6.66 11.80 5.49
C GLN A 164 5.56 11.80 4.41
N TRP A 165 5.40 10.69 3.70
CA TRP A 165 4.36 10.54 2.70
C TRP A 165 2.96 10.70 3.29
N GLN A 166 2.68 10.04 4.41
CA GLN A 166 1.38 10.12 5.06
C GLN A 166 1.07 11.51 5.65
N GLN A 167 2.10 12.33 5.88
CA GLN A 167 1.95 13.75 6.23
C GLN A 167 1.73 14.66 5.02
N GLY A 168 1.70 14.11 3.80
CA GLY A 168 1.63 14.89 2.55
C GLY A 168 2.98 15.48 2.11
N ASN A 169 4.08 15.16 2.81
CA ASN A 169 5.42 15.67 2.50
C ASN A 169 6.11 14.81 1.43
N TYR A 170 5.48 14.67 0.25
CA TYR A 170 5.90 13.74 -0.81
C TYR A 170 7.35 13.93 -1.28
N SER A 171 7.81 15.18 -1.40
CA SER A 171 9.21 15.46 -1.78
C SER A 171 10.21 15.03 -0.71
N ALA A 172 9.85 15.14 0.57
CA ALA A 172 10.70 14.67 1.66
C ALA A 172 10.75 13.15 1.71
N ALA A 173 9.61 12.48 1.50
CA ALA A 173 9.54 11.03 1.36
C ALA A 173 10.41 10.53 0.20
N GLU A 174 10.32 11.15 -0.97
CA GLU A 174 11.12 10.77 -2.14
C GLU A 174 12.62 10.88 -1.88
N LYS A 175 13.08 11.98 -1.24
CA LYS A 175 14.49 12.16 -0.88
C LYS A 175 15.00 11.03 0.02
N LEU A 176 14.19 10.60 0.98
CA LEU A 176 14.54 9.48 1.85
C LEU A 176 14.62 8.17 1.06
N TRP A 177 13.62 7.85 0.23
CA TRP A 177 13.70 6.66 -0.62
C TRP A 177 14.88 6.68 -1.59
N LEU A 178 15.29 7.85 -2.11
CA LEU A 178 16.49 8.00 -2.94
C LEU A 178 17.79 7.70 -2.19
N SER A 179 17.82 7.92 -0.88
CA SER A 179 18.98 7.60 -0.03
C SER A 179 19.12 6.12 0.33
N CYS A 180 18.06 5.32 0.22
CA CYS A 180 18.11 3.88 0.43
C CYS A 180 18.75 3.16 -0.76
N GLN A 181 19.30 1.96 -0.53
CA GLN A 181 19.70 1.07 -1.61
C GLN A 181 18.50 0.74 -2.53
N PRO A 182 18.70 0.68 -3.86
CA PRO A 182 17.65 0.29 -4.78
C PRO A 182 17.12 -1.11 -4.46
N SER A 183 15.83 -1.16 -4.18
CA SER A 183 15.03 -2.38 -4.00
C SER A 183 13.71 -2.23 -4.79
N PRO A 184 13.02 -3.34 -5.11
CA PRO A 184 11.73 -3.28 -5.79
C PRO A 184 10.75 -2.30 -5.11
N GLY A 185 10.68 -2.34 -3.78
CA GLY A 185 9.87 -1.45 -2.97
C GLY A 185 10.24 0.03 -3.09
N THR A 186 11.53 0.36 -3.01
CA THR A 186 11.96 1.76 -3.19
C THR A 186 11.73 2.27 -4.61
N LEU A 187 11.85 1.41 -5.64
CA LEU A 187 11.53 1.77 -7.03
C LEU A 187 10.04 2.08 -7.17
N TYR A 188 9.19 1.22 -6.61
CA TYR A 188 7.73 1.41 -6.59
C TYR A 188 7.34 2.71 -5.87
N ASN A 189 7.88 2.97 -4.67
CA ASN A 189 7.57 4.19 -3.94
C ASN A 189 8.06 5.46 -4.64
N ARG A 190 9.23 5.42 -5.29
CA ARG A 190 9.72 6.51 -6.15
C ARG A 190 8.80 6.72 -7.36
N ALA A 191 8.25 5.66 -7.95
CA ALA A 191 7.29 5.76 -9.05
C ALA A 191 6.03 6.53 -8.63
N LEU A 192 5.51 6.25 -7.43
CA LEU A 192 4.38 6.99 -6.86
C LEU A 192 4.71 8.48 -6.68
N ALA A 193 5.90 8.81 -6.17
CA ALA A 193 6.32 10.21 -6.04
C ALA A 193 6.36 10.92 -7.41
N ARG A 194 6.85 10.25 -8.46
CA ARG A 194 6.85 10.80 -9.83
C ARG A 194 5.46 10.96 -10.40
N ARG A 195 4.56 10.03 -10.11
CA ARG A 195 3.15 10.12 -10.51
C ARG A 195 2.48 11.34 -9.89
N ILE A 196 2.66 11.57 -8.59
CA ILE A 196 2.13 12.76 -7.90
C ILE A 196 2.74 14.05 -8.48
N ALA A 197 4.02 14.04 -8.85
CA ALA A 197 4.66 15.17 -9.51
C ALA A 197 4.19 15.41 -10.97
N GLY A 198 3.32 14.55 -11.52
CA GLY A 198 2.82 14.63 -12.89
C GLY A 198 3.76 14.07 -13.96
N ASP A 199 4.89 13.46 -13.56
CA ASP A 199 5.83 12.82 -14.48
C ASP A 199 5.45 11.36 -14.70
N ASN A 200 4.39 11.14 -15.49
CA ASN A 200 3.86 9.81 -15.77
C ASN A 200 4.84 8.94 -16.57
N THR A 201 5.74 9.55 -17.36
CA THR A 201 6.74 8.80 -18.15
C THR A 201 7.76 8.16 -17.22
N GLN A 202 8.29 8.94 -16.28
CA GLN A 202 9.23 8.41 -15.30
C GLN A 202 8.54 7.46 -14.31
N ALA A 203 7.30 7.75 -13.91
CA ALA A 203 6.52 6.86 -13.06
C ALA A 203 6.30 5.49 -13.72
N SER A 204 5.89 5.43 -14.99
CA SER A 204 5.70 4.17 -15.73
C SER A 204 6.99 3.37 -15.82
N THR A 205 8.10 4.04 -16.14
CA THR A 205 9.42 3.40 -16.17
C THR A 205 9.78 2.77 -14.83
N LEU A 206 9.58 3.49 -13.73
CA LEU A 206 9.92 3.01 -12.38
C LEU A 206 8.99 1.89 -11.90
N PHE A 207 7.68 1.96 -12.18
CA PHE A 207 6.76 0.86 -11.88
C PHE A 207 7.11 -0.40 -12.67
N ASN A 208 7.46 -0.27 -13.95
CA ASN A 208 7.90 -1.40 -14.77
C ASN A 208 9.16 -2.05 -14.20
N GLN A 209 10.15 -1.25 -13.79
CA GLN A 209 11.38 -1.73 -13.14
C GLN A 209 11.08 -2.43 -11.81
N ALA A 210 10.19 -1.86 -10.99
CA ALA A 210 9.79 -2.48 -9.73
C ALA A 210 9.10 -3.84 -9.97
N ALA A 211 8.14 -3.89 -10.90
CA ALA A 211 7.45 -5.13 -11.26
C ALA A 211 8.43 -6.21 -11.76
N ALA A 212 9.40 -5.84 -12.62
CA ALA A 212 10.40 -6.76 -13.14
C ALA A 212 11.35 -7.30 -12.06
N ALA A 213 11.50 -6.60 -10.93
CA ALA A 213 12.40 -6.98 -9.85
C ALA A 213 11.73 -7.89 -8.79
N TRP A 214 10.40 -7.93 -8.74
CA TRP A 214 9.67 -8.93 -7.96
C TRP A 214 9.41 -10.21 -8.75
N THR A 215 9.31 -11.33 -8.03
CA THR A 215 8.78 -12.58 -8.58
C THR A 215 7.32 -12.42 -8.96
N GLU A 216 6.85 -13.08 -10.02
CA GLU A 216 5.45 -13.03 -10.44
C GLU A 216 4.46 -13.54 -9.39
N THR A 217 4.93 -14.33 -8.42
CA THR A 217 4.10 -14.81 -7.29
C THR A 217 3.89 -13.74 -6.21
N SER A 218 4.61 -12.62 -6.26
CA SER A 218 4.48 -11.54 -5.30
C SER A 218 3.22 -10.72 -5.61
N PRO A 219 2.36 -10.41 -4.62
CA PRO A 219 1.24 -9.52 -4.86
C PRO A 219 1.70 -8.09 -5.21
N TRP A 220 2.90 -7.68 -4.79
CA TRP A 220 3.48 -6.38 -5.13
C TRP A 220 3.90 -6.27 -6.60
N HIS A 221 4.31 -7.39 -7.21
CA HIS A 221 4.54 -7.47 -8.66
C HIS A 221 3.28 -7.05 -9.43
N HIS A 222 2.13 -7.64 -9.09
CA HIS A 222 0.88 -7.35 -9.77
C HIS A 222 0.39 -5.93 -9.52
N LEU A 223 0.52 -5.42 -8.28
CA LEU A 223 0.18 -4.04 -7.98
C LEU A 223 1.01 -3.06 -8.82
N ALA A 224 2.32 -3.26 -8.91
CA ALA A 224 3.18 -2.42 -9.74
C ALA A 224 2.78 -2.44 -11.23
N ARG A 225 2.35 -3.59 -11.76
CA ARG A 225 1.81 -3.70 -13.12
C ARG A 225 0.51 -2.93 -13.30
N VAL A 226 -0.43 -3.04 -12.36
CA VAL A 226 -1.67 -2.26 -12.38
C VAL A 226 -1.34 -0.77 -12.40
N CYS A 227 -0.49 -0.33 -11.46
CA CYS A 227 -0.05 1.06 -11.35
C CYS A 227 0.60 1.57 -12.64
N GLU A 228 1.43 0.76 -13.30
CA GLU A 228 2.07 1.12 -14.58
C GLU A 228 1.06 1.32 -15.71
N LEU A 229 0.00 0.51 -15.78
CA LEU A 229 -1.00 0.56 -16.86
C LEU A 229 -1.99 1.73 -16.72
N VAL A 230 -2.26 2.17 -15.49
CA VAL A 230 -3.32 3.15 -15.21
C VAL A 230 -2.85 4.61 -15.19
N ILE A 231 -1.54 4.87 -15.33
CA ILE A 231 -0.97 6.24 -15.33
C ILE A 231 -0.80 6.86 -16.72
#